data_AF-A0AAU9KEX1-F1
#
_entry.id   AF-A0AAU9KEX1-F1
#
_cell.length_a   1.000
_cell.length_b   1.000
_cell.length_c   1.000
_cell.angle_alpha   90.00
_cell.angle_beta   90.00
_cell.angle_gamma   90.00
#
_symmetry.space_group_name_H-M   'P 1'
#
loop_
_entity.id
_entity.type
_entity.pdbx_description
1 polymer ?
#
loop_
_entity_poly.entity_id
_entity_poly.type
_entity_poly.pdbx_seq_one_letter_code
_entity_poly.pdbx_strand_id
1 'polypeptide(L)'
;MCPAFLSLDARHKEKSAEELTGDQEITEEISVKKLIIGGLFSRIPIFYVLGVVAALIPGIKWLFVYDDSPLLAIYDSLFTLGYCGVILSQLIVGSNIYLFKPTDKHISIQFLVISSIMKNVFYTAIWLYLTVLLWNLGVFGGNRVIAYVVFIAQSSPVATLVVLLCQVLKTGIKEITVILIWHYLSAPLFLMLYSYAFFIYI
;
A
#
# COMPACT_ATOMS: atom_id res chain seq x y z
N MET A 1 24.58 -49.70 -23.97
CA MET A 1 24.34 -48.30 -23.57
C MET A 1 24.65 -48.21 -22.08
N CYS A 2 25.73 -47.51 -21.70
CA CYS A 2 26.37 -47.65 -20.39
C CYS A 2 25.65 -46.82 -19.30
N PRO A 3 25.31 -47.38 -18.13
CA PRO A 3 24.56 -46.68 -17.07
C PRO A 3 25.35 -45.53 -16.40
N ALA A 4 26.66 -45.45 -16.60
CA ALA A 4 27.50 -44.39 -16.03
C ALA A 4 27.22 -43.00 -16.63
N PHE A 5 26.84 -42.94 -17.92
CA PHE A 5 26.67 -41.66 -18.65
C PHE A 5 25.41 -40.90 -18.21
N LEU A 6 24.37 -41.62 -17.81
CA LEU A 6 23.08 -41.05 -17.36
C LEU A 6 23.19 -40.39 -15.97
N SER A 7 24.11 -40.84 -15.13
CA SER A 7 24.34 -40.29 -13.78
C SER A 7 25.23 -39.04 -13.74
N LEU A 8 25.99 -38.79 -14.82
CA LEU A 8 26.81 -37.59 -14.97
C LEU A 8 25.99 -36.42 -15.53
N ASP A 9 25.08 -36.71 -16.47
CA ASP A 9 24.19 -35.70 -17.06
C ASP A 9 23.17 -35.16 -16.04
N ALA A 10 22.64 -36.03 -15.17
CA ALA A 10 21.73 -35.62 -14.09
C ALA A 10 22.42 -34.71 -13.05
N ARG A 11 23.67 -35.02 -12.66
CA ARG A 11 24.44 -34.19 -11.72
C ARG A 11 24.89 -32.86 -12.33
N HIS A 12 25.11 -32.80 -13.63
CA HIS A 12 25.45 -31.54 -14.31
C HIS A 12 24.24 -30.61 -14.44
N LYS A 13 23.04 -31.16 -14.64
CA LYS A 13 21.79 -30.40 -14.67
C LYS A 13 21.39 -29.82 -13.31
N GLU A 14 21.59 -30.60 -12.24
CA GLU A 14 21.28 -30.17 -10.87
C GLU A 14 22.22 -29.05 -10.42
N LYS A 15 23.53 -29.18 -10.73
CA LYS A 15 24.53 -28.14 -10.41
C LYS A 15 24.32 -26.84 -11.19
N SER A 16 23.93 -26.92 -12.46
CA SER A 16 23.60 -25.72 -13.26
C SER A 16 22.28 -25.06 -12.84
N ALA A 17 21.30 -25.81 -12.30
CA ALA A 17 20.07 -25.22 -11.78
C ALA A 17 20.32 -24.46 -10.47
N GLU A 18 21.15 -24.98 -9.57
CA GLU A 18 21.54 -24.31 -8.32
C GLU A 18 22.37 -23.03 -8.56
N GLU A 19 23.32 -23.05 -9.50
CA GLU A 19 24.10 -21.85 -9.87
C GLU A 19 23.25 -20.77 -10.56
N LEU A 20 22.26 -21.13 -11.39
CA LEU A 20 21.33 -20.18 -12.02
C LEU A 20 20.36 -19.56 -11.02
N THR A 21 19.96 -20.28 -9.98
CA THR A 21 19.03 -19.77 -8.96
C THR A 21 19.75 -18.80 -8.01
N GLY A 22 21.01 -19.09 -7.65
CA GLY A 22 21.83 -18.20 -6.82
C GLY A 22 22.22 -16.88 -7.51
N ASP A 23 22.60 -16.91 -8.79
CA ASP A 23 23.03 -15.70 -9.51
C ASP A 23 21.84 -14.80 -9.92
N GLN A 24 20.64 -15.38 -10.14
CA GLN A 24 19.41 -14.62 -10.35
C GLN A 24 18.89 -13.96 -9.06
N GLU A 25 18.90 -14.66 -7.91
CA GLU A 25 18.51 -14.06 -6.63
C GLU A 25 19.45 -12.93 -6.21
N ILE A 26 20.77 -13.09 -6.38
CA ILE A 26 21.76 -12.07 -6.00
C ILE A 26 21.67 -10.84 -6.92
N THR A 27 21.46 -11.03 -8.23
CA THR A 27 21.31 -9.91 -9.19
C THR A 27 19.98 -9.17 -9.00
N GLU A 28 18.88 -9.87 -8.69
CA GLU A 28 17.62 -9.24 -8.31
C GLU A 28 17.75 -8.48 -6.98
N GLU A 29 18.38 -9.06 -5.95
CA GLU A 29 18.58 -8.37 -4.67
C GLU A 29 19.38 -7.06 -4.81
N ILE A 30 20.44 -7.06 -5.62
CA ILE A 30 21.28 -5.87 -5.83
C ILE A 30 20.50 -4.80 -6.63
N SER A 31 19.68 -5.22 -7.60
CA SER A 31 18.81 -4.32 -8.37
C SER A 31 17.71 -3.71 -7.50
N VAL A 32 17.06 -4.51 -6.66
CA VAL A 32 15.98 -4.07 -5.77
C VAL A 32 16.50 -3.14 -4.68
N LYS A 33 17.65 -3.42 -4.06
CA LYS A 33 18.27 -2.50 -3.08
C LYS A 33 18.61 -1.14 -3.70
N LYS A 34 19.17 -1.13 -4.92
CA LYS A 34 19.49 0.11 -5.65
C LYS A 34 18.22 0.86 -6.07
N LEU A 35 17.15 0.15 -6.44
CA LEU A 35 15.86 0.71 -6.78
C LEU A 35 15.14 1.29 -5.54
N ILE A 36 15.25 0.64 -4.38
CA ILE A 36 14.69 1.12 -3.10
C ILE A 36 15.44 2.36 -2.63
N ILE A 37 16.78 2.34 -2.63
CA ILE A 37 17.60 3.49 -2.21
C ILE A 37 17.40 4.67 -3.17
N GLY A 38 17.42 4.42 -4.49
CA GLY A 38 17.12 5.44 -5.49
C GLY A 38 15.68 5.95 -5.40
N GLY A 39 14.74 5.06 -5.06
CA GLY A 39 13.33 5.39 -4.82
C GLY A 39 13.12 6.24 -3.57
N LEU A 40 13.90 6.02 -2.51
CA LEU A 40 13.83 6.79 -1.28
C LEU A 40 14.31 8.24 -1.48
N PHE A 41 15.27 8.45 -2.39
CA PHE A 41 15.70 9.77 -2.84
C PHE A 41 14.91 10.28 -4.07
N SER A 42 13.79 9.65 -4.40
CA SER A 42 12.87 10.17 -5.41
C SER A 42 12.19 11.45 -4.91
N ARG A 43 11.68 12.25 -5.84
CA ARG A 43 11.05 13.55 -5.55
C ARG A 43 9.84 13.39 -4.61
N ILE A 44 9.06 12.32 -4.79
CA ILE A 44 7.79 12.09 -4.08
C ILE A 44 7.99 11.97 -2.55
N PRO A 45 8.83 11.05 -2.02
CA PRO A 45 9.05 10.94 -0.58
C PRO A 45 9.68 12.19 0.02
N ILE A 46 10.58 12.86 -0.70
CA ILE A 46 11.21 14.11 -0.23
C ILE A 46 10.16 15.21 -0.04
N PHE A 47 9.32 15.45 -1.05
CA PHE A 47 8.23 16.44 -0.95
C PHE A 47 7.20 16.08 0.13
N TYR A 48 6.90 14.78 0.30
CA TYR A 48 6.02 14.33 1.38
C TYR A 48 6.58 14.69 2.76
N VAL A 49 7.84 14.35 3.03
CA VAL A 49 8.49 14.67 4.32
C VAL A 49 8.55 16.17 4.55
N LEU A 50 8.94 16.95 3.53
CA LEU A 50 8.96 18.42 3.63
C LEU A 50 7.57 19.00 3.92
N GLY A 51 6.52 18.48 3.29
CA GLY A 51 5.14 18.88 3.55
C GLY A 51 4.70 18.59 4.98
N VAL A 52 5.05 17.41 5.52
CA VAL A 52 4.75 17.04 6.92
C VAL A 52 5.49 17.95 7.91
N VAL A 53 6.79 18.19 7.67
CA VAL A 53 7.60 19.09 8.52
C VAL A 53 7.05 20.51 8.48
N ALA A 54 6.68 21.02 7.30
CA ALA A 54 6.06 22.33 7.17
C ALA A 54 4.69 22.40 7.89
N ALA A 55 3.87 21.35 7.81
CA ALA A 55 2.57 21.30 8.49
C ALA A 55 2.67 21.29 10.02
N LEU A 56 3.79 20.82 10.58
CA LEU A 56 4.02 20.77 12.03
C LEU A 56 4.38 22.13 12.63
N ILE A 57 4.89 23.07 11.83
CA ILE A 57 5.31 24.39 12.31
C ILE A 57 4.07 25.26 12.59
N PRO A 58 3.81 25.66 13.86
CA PRO A 58 2.55 26.29 14.27
C PRO A 58 2.27 27.68 13.65
N GLY A 59 3.23 28.28 12.94
CA GLY A 59 3.04 29.55 12.23
C GLY A 59 2.62 29.42 10.75
N ILE A 60 2.86 28.27 10.11
CA ILE A 60 2.61 28.10 8.67
C ILE A 60 1.10 28.05 8.37
N LYS A 61 0.28 27.62 9.33
CA LYS A 61 -1.18 27.57 9.17
C LYS A 61 -1.79 28.95 8.89
N TRP A 62 -1.25 30.01 9.47
CA TRP A 62 -1.66 31.40 9.23
C TRP A 62 -1.44 31.88 7.79
N LEU A 63 -0.52 31.24 7.07
CA LEU A 63 -0.20 31.62 5.69
C LEU A 63 -1.07 30.91 4.65
N PHE A 64 -1.68 29.78 5.00
CA PHE A 64 -2.34 28.89 4.04
C PHE A 64 -3.80 28.52 4.37
N VAL A 65 -4.20 28.49 5.64
CA VAL A 65 -5.44 27.79 6.07
C VAL A 65 -6.57 28.73 6.46
N TYR A 66 -6.28 29.95 6.93
CA TYR A 66 -7.32 30.90 7.35
C TYR A 66 -7.90 31.65 6.14
N ASP A 67 -9.15 32.11 6.26
CA ASP A 67 -9.88 32.76 5.16
C ASP A 67 -9.18 34.01 4.61
N ASP A 68 -8.44 34.75 5.45
CA ASP A 68 -7.66 35.94 5.06
C ASP A 68 -6.22 35.61 4.63
N SER A 69 -5.88 34.33 4.42
CA SER A 69 -4.51 33.92 4.12
C SER A 69 -4.11 34.24 2.67
N PRO A 70 -2.94 34.85 2.43
CA PRO A 70 -2.52 35.24 1.09
C PRO A 70 -2.24 34.05 0.16
N LEU A 71 -1.92 32.87 0.69
CA LEU A 71 -1.67 31.65 -0.08
C LEU A 71 -2.85 30.66 -0.03
N LEU A 72 -4.04 31.08 0.42
CA LEU A 72 -5.23 30.23 0.48
C LEU A 72 -5.55 29.60 -0.88
N ALA A 73 -5.45 30.37 -1.97
CA ALA A 73 -5.71 29.86 -3.33
C ALA A 73 -4.77 28.71 -3.74
N ILE A 74 -3.50 28.76 -3.30
CA ILE A 74 -2.54 27.68 -3.56
C ILE A 74 -2.89 26.45 -2.73
N TYR A 75 -3.22 26.65 -1.45
CA TYR A 75 -3.63 25.55 -0.57
C TYR A 75 -4.89 24.86 -1.09
N ASP A 76 -5.90 25.62 -1.48
CA ASP A 76 -7.17 25.09 -2.00
C ASP A 76 -6.97 24.33 -3.33
N SER A 77 -6.11 24.86 -4.21
CA SER A 77 -5.71 24.16 -5.44
C SER A 77 -5.00 22.84 -5.14
N LEU A 78 -4.07 22.81 -4.18
CA LEU A 78 -3.35 21.60 -3.78
C LEU A 78 -4.26 20.59 -3.09
N PHE A 79 -5.18 21.06 -2.25
CA PHE A 79 -6.19 20.23 -1.59
C PHE A 79 -7.10 19.56 -2.63
N THR A 80 -7.61 20.35 -3.58
CA THR A 80 -8.43 19.85 -4.69
C THR A 80 -7.64 18.85 -5.55
N LEU A 81 -6.37 19.14 -5.85
CA LEU A 81 -5.50 18.23 -6.61
C LEU A 81 -5.30 16.90 -5.88
N GLY A 82 -5.11 16.93 -4.55
CA GLY A 82 -5.01 15.74 -3.71
C GLY A 82 -6.29 14.90 -3.77
N TYR A 83 -7.45 15.56 -3.64
CA TYR A 83 -8.76 14.90 -3.75
C TYR A 83 -8.97 14.27 -5.13
N CYS A 84 -8.69 15.00 -6.21
CA CYS A 84 -8.73 14.48 -7.57
C CYS A 84 -7.75 13.32 -7.78
N GLY A 85 -6.57 13.35 -7.14
CA GLY A 85 -5.59 12.27 -7.19
C GLY A 85 -6.13 10.97 -6.60
N VAL A 86 -6.87 11.03 -5.50
CA VAL A 86 -7.55 9.86 -4.93
C VAL A 86 -8.56 9.29 -5.92
N ILE A 87 -9.43 10.12 -6.49
CA ILE A 87 -10.45 9.68 -7.47
C ILE A 87 -9.79 9.08 -8.72
N LEU A 88 -8.77 9.74 -9.26
CA LEU A 88 -8.05 9.27 -10.45
C LEU A 88 -7.34 7.93 -10.17
N SER A 89 -6.78 7.75 -8.99
CA SER A 89 -6.17 6.47 -8.60
C SER A 89 -7.19 5.33 -8.61
N GLN A 90 -8.42 5.56 -8.15
CA GLN A 90 -9.49 4.57 -8.22
C GLN A 90 -9.95 4.30 -9.65
N LEU A 91 -10.00 5.34 -10.50
CA LEU A 91 -10.31 5.18 -11.92
C LEU A 91 -9.25 4.34 -12.65
N ILE A 92 -7.97 4.50 -12.32
CA ILE A 92 -6.88 3.67 -12.86
C ILE A 92 -7.08 2.20 -12.49
N VAL A 93 -7.41 1.92 -11.22
CA VAL A 93 -7.73 0.55 -10.78
C VAL A 93 -8.91 0.02 -11.57
N GLY A 94 -10.00 0.78 -11.70
CA GLY A 94 -11.18 0.40 -12.48
C GLY A 94 -10.89 0.13 -13.95
N SER A 95 -10.07 0.96 -14.59
CA SER A 95 -9.63 0.77 -15.98
C SER A 95 -8.80 -0.52 -16.16
N ASN A 96 -7.93 -0.82 -15.19
CA ASN A 96 -7.16 -2.05 -15.19
C ASN A 96 -8.06 -3.30 -15.14
N ILE A 97 -9.20 -3.27 -14.44
CA ILE A 97 -10.16 -4.39 -14.41
C ILE A 97 -10.69 -4.69 -15.82
N TYR A 98 -11.03 -3.64 -16.56
CA TYR A 98 -11.55 -3.77 -17.92
C TYR A 98 -10.49 -4.32 -18.88
N LEU A 99 -9.25 -3.83 -18.77
CA LEU A 99 -8.13 -4.28 -19.59
C LEU A 99 -7.72 -5.73 -19.31
N PHE A 100 -7.71 -6.13 -18.04
CA PHE A 100 -7.11 -7.38 -17.58
C PHE A 100 -8.14 -8.42 -17.14
N LYS A 101 -9.33 -8.44 -17.79
CA LYS A 101 -10.49 -9.33 -17.52
C LYS A 101 -10.13 -10.53 -16.62
N PRO A 102 -10.81 -10.72 -15.48
CA PRO A 102 -10.44 -11.69 -14.43
C PRO A 102 -10.54 -13.19 -14.84
N THR A 103 -10.57 -13.48 -16.13
CA THR A 103 -10.75 -14.82 -16.72
C THR A 103 -9.46 -15.65 -16.72
N ASP A 104 -8.28 -15.04 -16.61
CA ASP A 104 -7.03 -15.79 -16.57
C ASP A 104 -6.81 -16.38 -15.16
N LYS A 105 -7.14 -17.67 -15.02
CA LYS A 105 -7.10 -18.58 -13.85
C LYS A 105 -5.77 -18.70 -13.08
N HIS A 106 -4.94 -17.66 -12.97
CA HIS A 106 -3.61 -17.77 -12.37
C HIS A 106 -3.55 -17.53 -10.85
N ILE A 107 -4.64 -17.05 -10.21
CA ILE A 107 -4.67 -16.83 -8.75
C ILE A 107 -5.62 -17.81 -8.07
N SER A 108 -5.10 -18.55 -7.09
CA SER A 108 -5.90 -19.41 -6.23
C SER A 108 -6.87 -18.58 -5.38
N ILE A 109 -8.16 -18.97 -5.35
CA ILE A 109 -9.19 -18.35 -4.51
C ILE A 109 -8.75 -18.35 -3.03
N GLN A 110 -8.04 -19.40 -2.59
CA GLN A 110 -7.51 -19.48 -1.22
C GLN A 110 -6.56 -18.32 -0.91
N PHE A 111 -5.70 -17.95 -1.86
CA PHE A 111 -4.78 -16.83 -1.69
C PHE A 111 -5.51 -15.49 -1.58
N LEU A 112 -6.57 -15.27 -2.39
CA LEU A 112 -7.40 -14.07 -2.32
C LEU A 112 -8.11 -13.93 -0.97
N VAL A 113 -8.66 -15.03 -0.45
CA VAL A 113 -9.34 -15.05 0.85
C VAL A 113 -8.36 -14.78 1.98
N ILE A 114 -7.21 -15.46 2.00
CA ILE A 114 -6.19 -15.27 3.04
C ILE A 114 -5.67 -13.83 3.02
N SER A 115 -5.34 -13.30 1.83
CA SER A 115 -4.88 -11.92 1.68
C SER A 115 -5.92 -10.90 2.15
N SER A 116 -7.20 -11.15 1.87
CA SER A 116 -8.29 -10.28 2.34
C SER A 116 -8.46 -10.32 3.86
N ILE A 117 -8.41 -11.50 4.47
CA ILE A 117 -8.50 -11.65 5.93
C ILE A 117 -7.30 -10.98 6.61
N MET A 118 -6.08 -11.20 6.12
CA MET A 118 -4.88 -10.58 6.68
C MET A 118 -4.95 -9.06 6.69
N LYS A 119 -5.39 -8.46 5.57
CA LYS A 119 -5.48 -7.00 5.47
C LYS A 119 -6.70 -6.43 6.19
N ASN A 120 -7.88 -7.03 6.07
CA ASN A 120 -9.10 -6.41 6.61
C ASN A 120 -9.35 -6.74 8.08
N VAL A 121 -8.89 -7.90 8.57
CA VAL A 121 -9.12 -8.35 9.96
C VAL A 121 -7.88 -8.06 10.80
N PHE A 122 -6.76 -8.71 10.48
CA PHE A 122 -5.56 -8.62 11.34
C PHE A 122 -4.97 -7.21 11.37
N TYR A 123 -4.73 -6.62 10.20
CA TYR A 123 -4.15 -5.27 10.12
C TYR A 123 -5.08 -4.22 10.77
N THR A 124 -6.37 -4.24 10.47
CA THR A 124 -7.36 -3.32 11.09
C THR A 124 -7.46 -3.51 12.60
N ALA A 125 -7.43 -4.76 13.10
CA ALA A 125 -7.45 -5.04 14.53
C ALA A 125 -6.22 -4.49 15.25
N ILE A 126 -5.03 -4.62 14.65
CA ILE A 126 -3.79 -4.05 15.18
C ILE A 126 -3.92 -2.53 15.32
N TRP A 127 -4.46 -1.86 14.30
CA TRP A 127 -4.67 -0.41 14.35
C TRP A 127 -5.74 0.01 15.35
N LEU A 128 -6.81 -0.76 15.53
CA LEU A 128 -7.78 -0.52 16.57
C LEU A 128 -7.10 -0.58 17.95
N TYR A 129 -6.35 -1.65 18.22
CA TYR A 129 -5.61 -1.81 19.48
C TYR A 129 -4.63 -0.66 19.72
N LEU A 130 -3.85 -0.30 18.70
CA LEU A 130 -2.89 0.80 18.79
C LEU A 130 -3.59 2.14 19.05
N THR A 131 -4.75 2.38 18.44
CA THR A 131 -5.52 3.61 18.65
C THR A 131 -6.09 3.69 20.06
N VAL A 132 -6.60 2.57 20.61
CA VAL A 132 -7.04 2.48 22.01
C VAL A 132 -5.86 2.71 22.97
N LEU A 133 -4.69 2.16 22.67
CA LEU A 133 -3.48 2.40 23.46
C LEU A 133 -3.09 3.88 23.46
N LEU A 134 -3.08 4.52 22.29
CA LEU A 134 -2.80 5.96 22.15
C LEU A 134 -3.84 6.83 22.84
N TRP A 135 -5.10 6.39 22.87
CA TRP A 135 -6.18 7.04 23.62
C TRP A 135 -5.91 7.00 25.12
N ASN A 136 -5.57 5.83 25.66
CA ASN A 136 -5.24 5.67 27.08
C ASN A 136 -3.98 6.45 27.51
N LEU A 137 -3.05 6.67 26.58
CA LEU A 137 -1.87 7.52 26.79
C LEU A 137 -2.18 9.03 26.68
N GLY A 138 -3.41 9.42 26.32
CA GLY A 138 -3.83 10.81 26.24
C GLY A 138 -3.31 11.57 25.01
N VAL A 139 -2.76 10.87 23.99
CA VAL A 139 -2.15 11.50 22.80
C VAL A 139 -3.14 12.36 22.03
N PHE A 140 -4.41 12.00 22.03
CA PHE A 140 -5.45 12.71 21.29
C PHE A 140 -6.08 13.89 22.06
N GLY A 141 -5.60 14.19 23.27
CA GLY A 141 -6.12 15.30 24.08
C GLY A 141 -7.62 15.19 24.39
N GLY A 142 -8.15 13.96 24.47
CA GLY A 142 -9.58 13.69 24.71
C GLY A 142 -10.50 13.91 23.50
N ASN A 143 -9.97 14.22 22.31
CA ASN A 143 -10.79 14.41 21.11
C ASN A 143 -11.00 13.09 20.35
N ARG A 144 -12.22 12.53 20.44
CA ARG A 144 -12.60 11.28 19.78
C ARG A 144 -12.59 11.37 18.25
N VAL A 145 -12.81 12.55 17.68
CA VAL A 145 -12.83 12.76 16.22
C VAL A 145 -11.43 12.54 15.66
N ILE A 146 -10.40 13.09 16.32
CA ILE A 146 -9.01 12.93 15.87
C ILE A 146 -8.59 11.45 15.98
N ALA A 147 -8.94 10.79 17.09
CA ALA A 147 -8.67 9.37 17.26
C ALA A 147 -9.35 8.51 16.17
N TYR A 148 -10.61 8.81 15.84
CA TYR A 148 -11.33 8.10 14.78
C TYR A 148 -10.74 8.34 13.38
N VAL A 149 -10.33 9.59 13.08
CA VAL A 149 -9.69 9.92 11.80
C VAL A 149 -8.36 9.18 11.63
N VAL A 150 -7.56 9.05 12.70
CA VAL A 150 -6.31 8.28 12.66
C VAL A 150 -6.61 6.79 12.45
N PHE A 151 -7.59 6.24 13.17
CA PHE A 151 -8.02 4.86 13.02
C PHE A 151 -8.49 4.54 11.58
N ILE A 152 -9.38 5.36 11.01
CA ILE A 152 -9.94 5.11 9.68
C ILE A 152 -8.89 5.30 8.57
N ALA A 153 -7.98 6.27 8.73
CA ALA A 153 -6.91 6.51 7.76
C ALA A 153 -5.97 5.30 7.62
N GLN A 154 -5.68 4.62 8.73
CA GLN A 154 -4.84 3.43 8.72
C GLN A 154 -5.61 2.17 8.33
N SER A 155 -6.89 2.09 8.69
CA SER A 155 -7.75 0.94 8.39
C SER A 155 -8.27 0.91 6.95
N SER A 156 -8.13 2.01 6.21
CA SER A 156 -8.54 2.13 4.81
C SER A 156 -7.84 1.07 3.90
N PRO A 157 -8.52 0.59 2.85
CA PRO A 157 -8.00 -0.42 1.92
C PRO A 157 -6.63 -0.10 1.29
N VAL A 158 -6.00 -1.16 0.75
CA VAL A 158 -4.60 -1.22 0.29
C VAL A 158 -4.21 -0.07 -0.64
N ALA A 159 -2.97 0.38 -0.50
CA ALA A 159 -2.38 1.45 -1.29
C ALA A 159 -2.41 1.14 -2.79
N THR A 160 -3.19 1.92 -3.53
CA THR A 160 -3.24 1.94 -5.00
C THR A 160 -1.86 2.20 -5.63
N LEU A 161 -0.93 2.78 -4.87
CA LEU A 161 0.46 2.97 -5.27
C LEU A 161 1.12 1.65 -5.71
N VAL A 162 0.77 0.51 -5.10
CA VAL A 162 1.35 -0.79 -5.48
C VAL A 162 1.00 -1.13 -6.94
N VAL A 163 -0.21 -0.82 -7.39
CA VAL A 163 -0.62 -1.01 -8.79
C VAL A 163 0.20 -0.12 -9.73
N LEU A 164 0.41 1.15 -9.36
CA LEU A 164 1.25 2.06 -10.13
C LEU A 164 2.70 1.56 -10.21
N LEU A 165 3.24 1.04 -9.11
CA LEU A 165 4.59 0.45 -9.09
C LEU A 165 4.67 -0.78 -10.00
N CYS A 166 3.69 -1.69 -9.95
CA CYS A 166 3.58 -2.81 -10.88
C CYS A 166 3.49 -2.34 -12.35
N GLN A 167 2.78 -1.24 -12.63
CA GLN A 167 2.70 -0.65 -13.96
C GLN A 167 4.04 -0.08 -14.44
N VAL A 168 4.76 0.66 -13.57
CA VAL A 168 6.08 1.21 -13.86
C VAL A 168 7.10 0.09 -14.10
N LEU A 169 7.05 -0.96 -13.29
CA LEU A 169 7.91 -2.15 -13.43
C LEU A 169 7.43 -3.12 -14.52
N LYS A 170 6.28 -2.84 -15.15
CA LYS A 170 5.64 -3.66 -16.20
C LYS A 170 5.46 -5.14 -15.80
N THR A 171 5.25 -5.41 -14.51
CA THR A 171 5.16 -6.77 -13.96
C THR A 171 4.02 -6.89 -12.95
N GLY A 172 3.37 -8.05 -12.87
CA GLY A 172 2.39 -8.38 -11.84
C GLY A 172 1.10 -7.54 -11.84
N ILE A 173 0.81 -6.79 -12.91
CA ILE A 173 -0.32 -5.84 -12.97
C ILE A 173 -1.66 -6.58 -12.92
N LYS A 174 -1.76 -7.74 -13.57
CA LYS A 174 -2.98 -8.55 -13.60
C LYS A 174 -3.32 -9.06 -12.20
N GLU A 175 -2.33 -9.63 -11.52
CA GLU A 175 -2.47 -10.28 -10.23
C GLU A 175 -2.84 -9.28 -9.14
N ILE A 176 -2.09 -8.16 -9.07
CA ILE A 176 -2.34 -7.13 -8.07
C ILE A 176 -3.69 -6.47 -8.26
N THR A 177 -4.16 -6.29 -9.51
CA THR A 177 -5.46 -5.68 -9.79
C THR A 177 -6.59 -6.56 -9.24
N VAL A 178 -6.54 -7.88 -9.44
CA VAL A 178 -7.56 -8.81 -8.92
C VAL A 178 -7.57 -8.82 -7.39
N ILE A 179 -6.40 -8.87 -6.75
CA ILE A 179 -6.28 -8.81 -5.28
C ILE A 179 -6.87 -7.51 -4.74
N LEU A 180 -6.53 -6.39 -5.36
CA LEU A 180 -6.95 -5.07 -4.92
C LEU A 180 -8.47 -4.87 -5.01
N ILE A 181 -9.11 -5.35 -6.08
CA ILE A 181 -10.58 -5.36 -6.19
C ILE A 181 -11.20 -6.10 -5.02
N TRP A 182 -10.68 -7.29 -4.71
CA TRP A 182 -11.23 -8.12 -3.65
C TRP A 182 -11.07 -7.45 -2.28
N HIS A 183 -9.94 -6.76 -2.05
CA HIS A 183 -9.76 -5.92 -0.87
C HIS A 183 -10.76 -4.77 -0.80
N TYR A 184 -10.96 -4.01 -1.88
CA TYR A 184 -11.92 -2.91 -1.91
C TYR A 184 -13.37 -3.37 -1.72
N LEU A 185 -13.73 -4.54 -2.27
CA LEU A 185 -15.08 -5.09 -2.15
C LEU A 185 -15.39 -5.56 -0.72
N SER A 186 -14.39 -6.12 -0.04
CA SER A 186 -14.53 -6.60 1.35
C SER A 186 -14.34 -5.49 2.40
N ALA A 187 -13.57 -4.45 2.09
CA ALA A 187 -13.27 -3.34 2.99
C ALA A 187 -14.50 -2.70 3.68
N PRO A 188 -15.60 -2.32 3.01
CA PRO A 188 -16.70 -1.62 3.67
C PRO A 188 -17.36 -2.45 4.77
N LEU A 189 -17.45 -3.77 4.62
CA LEU A 189 -18.04 -4.66 5.60
C LEU A 189 -17.21 -4.72 6.89
N PHE A 190 -15.90 -4.91 6.75
CA PHE A 190 -14.99 -4.95 7.89
C PHE A 190 -14.83 -3.57 8.53
N LEU A 191 -14.70 -2.51 7.73
CA LEU A 191 -14.56 -1.15 8.24
C LEU A 191 -15.80 -0.74 9.04
N MET A 192 -17.01 -1.09 8.60
CA MET A 192 -18.24 -0.87 9.36
C MET A 192 -18.19 -1.60 10.72
N LEU A 193 -17.80 -2.88 10.72
CA LEU A 193 -17.71 -3.69 11.95
C LEU A 193 -16.70 -3.10 12.96
N TYR A 194 -15.51 -2.73 12.48
CA TYR A 194 -14.47 -2.17 13.35
C TYR A 194 -14.74 -0.72 13.76
N SER A 195 -15.41 0.09 12.92
CA SER A 195 -15.89 1.41 13.33
C SER A 195 -16.92 1.29 14.46
N TYR A 196 -17.82 0.32 14.39
CA TYR A 196 -18.74 0.04 15.50
C TYR A 196 -17.98 -0.38 16.77
N ALA A 197 -17.00 -1.27 16.64
CA ALA A 197 -16.13 -1.65 17.75
C ALA A 197 -15.39 -0.45 18.36
N PHE A 198 -14.83 0.44 17.52
CA PHE A 198 -14.12 1.65 17.96
C PHE A 198 -14.96 2.51 18.91
N PHE A 199 -16.22 2.78 18.56
CA PHE A 199 -17.12 3.60 19.39
C PHE A 199 -17.56 2.93 20.69
N ILE A 200 -17.39 1.61 20.82
CA ILE A 200 -17.67 0.88 22.06
C ILE A 200 -16.46 0.90 22.99
N TYR A 201 -15.24 0.85 22.44
CA TYR A 201 -14.00 0.77 23.22
C TYR A 201 -13.42 2.14 23.63
N ILE A 202 -13.88 3.26 23.06
CA ILE A 202 -13.39 4.65 23.30
C ILE A 202 -14.54 5.62 23.61
#